data_AF-A0A2T0GSN7-F1
#
_entry.id   AF-A0A2T0GSN7-F1
#
_cell.length_a   1.000
_cell.length_b   1.000
_cell.length_c   1.000
_cell.angle_alpha   90.00
_cell.angle_beta   90.00
_cell.angle_gamma   90.00
#
_symmetry.space_group_name_H-M   'P 1'
#
loop_
_entity.id
_entity.type
_entity.pdbx_description
1 polymer ?
#
loop_
_entity_poly.entity_id
_entity_poly.type
_entity_poly.pdbx_seq_one_letter_code
_entity_poly.pdbx_strand_id
1 'polypeptide(L)'
;MEWGEIPMDADLLGPVDITLNRERTARGYSELTLTPGRIDWQAQEYLGRAYCHYLAGTLASYTGWPVVTIDYQTEDGDWRPAHSGVRTPQGSVLDIFGVNSLSAVLDRYARANNSPVRYRVMRGEDLPTNVMTGADHLHNDHLWWARDLPVPNRAVYQHFARLLLGTYGYAEHLPAGVSAPAPASEPATDESTPDMPPAPTQGPNTETPTPHGGSTAMTSIDEIRHALMTASEKARYAQGALAQASQDVDEIAHLLQQAAGSSSQPAIQEASGTFTRVREELEQLRGLLHTGSEAVEGYAAGL
;
A
#
# COMPACT_ATOMS: atom_id res chain seq x y z
N MET A 1 -21.06 -24.10 12.06
CA MET A 1 -21.49 -23.25 10.94
C MET A 1 -20.86 -23.87 9.71
N GLU A 2 -21.62 -24.60 8.90
CA GLU A 2 -21.13 -25.08 7.61
C GLU A 2 -21.01 -23.86 6.72
N TRP A 3 -19.78 -23.36 6.60
CA TRP A 3 -19.52 -22.25 5.72
C TRP A 3 -19.60 -22.78 4.29
N GLY A 4 -20.63 -22.37 3.55
CA GLY A 4 -20.84 -22.79 2.17
C GLY A 4 -19.58 -22.59 1.32
N GLU A 5 -19.45 -23.43 0.29
CA GLU A 5 -18.35 -23.34 -0.67
C GLU A 5 -18.30 -21.92 -1.27
N ILE A 6 -17.15 -21.26 -1.12
CA ILE A 6 -16.92 -19.96 -1.75
C ILE A 6 -16.65 -20.24 -3.24
N PRO A 7 -17.43 -19.66 -4.17
CA PRO A 7 -17.17 -19.85 -5.59
C PRO A 7 -15.79 -19.33 -5.96
N MET A 8 -15.01 -20.14 -6.69
CA MET A 8 -13.64 -19.87 -7.10
C MET A 8 -13.53 -19.47 -8.59
N ASP A 9 -14.66 -19.11 -9.18
CA ASP A 9 -14.85 -18.79 -10.60
C ASP A 9 -15.31 -17.34 -10.85
N ALA A 10 -15.33 -16.50 -9.81
CA ALA A 10 -15.66 -15.09 -9.97
C ALA A 10 -14.59 -14.37 -10.80
N ASP A 11 -15.05 -13.51 -11.71
CA ASP A 11 -14.21 -12.86 -12.72
C ASP A 11 -14.54 -11.37 -12.88
N LEU A 12 -13.56 -10.61 -13.35
CA LEU A 12 -13.76 -9.23 -13.81
C LEU A 12 -14.15 -9.25 -15.28
N LEU A 13 -15.38 -8.82 -15.57
CA LEU A 13 -15.91 -8.75 -16.95
C LEU A 13 -15.63 -7.42 -17.65
N GLY A 14 -15.14 -6.42 -16.91
CA GLY A 14 -14.81 -5.09 -17.41
C GLY A 14 -13.96 -4.33 -16.38
N PRO A 15 -13.49 -3.12 -16.74
CA PRO A 15 -12.77 -2.25 -15.81
C PRO A 15 -13.58 -1.99 -14.54
N VAL A 16 -12.88 -1.94 -13.39
CA VAL A 16 -13.49 -1.66 -12.09
C VAL A 16 -12.77 -0.49 -11.44
N ASP A 17 -13.54 0.55 -11.13
CA ASP A 17 -13.06 1.68 -10.35
C ASP A 17 -13.09 1.33 -8.86
N ILE A 18 -11.96 1.56 -8.20
CA ILE A 18 -11.71 1.29 -6.79
C ILE A 18 -11.49 2.62 -6.08
N THR A 19 -12.29 2.88 -5.05
CA THR A 19 -12.11 4.01 -4.14
C THR A 19 -11.62 3.53 -2.78
N LEU A 20 -10.42 3.96 -2.40
CA LEU A 20 -9.85 3.73 -1.07
C LEU A 20 -10.38 4.81 -0.13
N ASN A 21 -11.57 4.58 0.44
CA ASN A 21 -12.32 5.60 1.19
C ASN A 21 -11.49 6.43 2.19
N ARG A 22 -10.78 5.74 3.10
CA ARG A 22 -9.96 6.36 4.16
C ARG A 22 -8.49 6.01 4.05
N GLU A 23 -8.16 5.11 3.13
CA GLU A 23 -6.81 4.61 2.90
C GLU A 23 -6.24 5.27 1.64
N ARG A 24 -4.93 5.33 1.54
CA ARG A 24 -4.25 5.67 0.30
C ARG A 24 -3.22 4.60 0.04
N THR A 25 -2.90 4.41 -1.24
CA THR A 25 -1.75 3.59 -1.60
C THR A 25 -0.46 4.24 -1.14
N ALA A 26 0.68 3.53 -1.21
CA ALA A 26 1.96 4.10 -0.77
C ALA A 26 2.35 5.36 -1.56
N ARG A 27 1.88 5.50 -2.81
CA ARG A 27 2.05 6.72 -3.63
C ARG A 27 0.92 7.74 -3.48
N GLY A 28 0.04 7.57 -2.51
CA GLY A 28 -1.00 8.54 -2.18
C GLY A 28 -2.27 8.46 -3.03
N TYR A 29 -2.42 7.46 -3.91
CA TYR A 29 -3.63 7.33 -4.73
C TYR A 29 -4.81 6.87 -3.87
N SER A 30 -5.98 7.46 -4.11
CA SER A 30 -7.26 7.06 -3.48
C SER A 30 -8.26 6.49 -4.47
N GLU A 31 -8.00 6.65 -5.77
CA GLU A 31 -8.83 6.18 -6.87
C GLU A 31 -7.95 5.45 -7.87
N LEU A 32 -8.33 4.23 -8.25
CA LEU A 32 -7.60 3.36 -9.16
C LEU A 32 -8.62 2.64 -10.04
N THR A 33 -8.30 2.41 -11.31
CA THR A 33 -9.09 1.59 -12.23
C THR A 33 -8.33 0.31 -12.53
N LEU A 34 -8.91 -0.82 -12.14
CA LEU A 34 -8.37 -2.15 -12.44
C LEU A 34 -8.92 -2.65 -13.76
N THR A 35 -8.04 -2.90 -14.72
CA THR A 35 -8.41 -3.39 -16.05
C THR A 35 -8.22 -4.91 -16.14
N PRO A 36 -9.26 -5.68 -16.53
CA PRO A 36 -9.13 -7.13 -16.72
C PRO A 36 -8.02 -7.49 -17.73
N GLY A 37 -7.28 -8.55 -17.43
CA GLY A 37 -6.23 -9.08 -18.28
C GLY A 37 -4.94 -8.25 -18.29
N ARG A 38 -4.85 -7.20 -17.46
CA ARG A 38 -3.72 -6.25 -17.48
C ARG A 38 -3.09 -6.10 -16.10
N ILE A 39 -1.79 -6.34 -16.01
CA ILE A 39 -0.96 -6.04 -14.82
C ILE A 39 -0.18 -4.76 -15.10
N ASP A 40 -0.83 -3.62 -14.92
CA ASP A 40 -0.25 -2.29 -15.09
C ASP A 40 0.14 -1.66 -13.73
N TRP A 41 0.52 -0.38 -13.74
CA TRP A 41 0.92 0.33 -12.54
C TRP A 41 -0.24 0.46 -11.53
N GLN A 42 -1.51 0.51 -11.97
CA GLN A 42 -2.66 0.64 -11.07
C GLN A 42 -2.91 -0.69 -10.34
N ALA A 43 -2.85 -1.80 -11.07
CA ALA A 43 -2.90 -3.14 -10.47
C ALA A 43 -1.74 -3.36 -9.49
N GLN A 44 -0.52 -2.98 -9.88
CA GLN A 44 0.66 -3.07 -9.02
C GLN A 44 0.55 -2.19 -7.77
N GLU A 45 -0.03 -0.99 -7.90
CA GLU A 45 -0.22 -0.10 -6.76
C GLU A 45 -1.27 -0.66 -5.79
N TYR A 46 -2.44 -1.08 -6.30
CA TYR A 46 -3.51 -1.65 -5.48
C TYR A 46 -3.10 -2.99 -4.84
N LEU A 47 -2.70 -3.96 -5.64
CA LEU A 47 -2.44 -5.33 -5.19
C LEU A 47 -1.00 -5.52 -4.69
N GLY A 48 -0.07 -4.64 -5.00
CA GLY A 48 1.32 -4.74 -4.54
C GLY A 48 1.59 -3.98 -3.26
N ARG A 49 0.85 -2.89 -3.01
CA ARG A 49 1.11 -1.98 -1.89
C ARG A 49 0.00 -1.89 -0.86
N ALA A 50 -1.27 -2.02 -1.24
CA ALA A 50 -2.38 -1.91 -0.31
C ALA A 50 -2.95 -3.29 0.09
N TYR A 51 -3.28 -4.14 -0.90
CA TYR A 51 -4.01 -5.39 -0.67
C TYR A 51 -3.23 -6.65 -1.06
N CYS A 52 -1.90 -6.61 -0.93
CA CYS A 52 -1.03 -7.74 -1.30
C CYS A 52 -1.32 -9.04 -0.54
N HIS A 53 -1.71 -8.95 0.72
CA HIS A 53 -2.05 -10.11 1.54
C HIS A 53 -3.29 -10.85 1.02
N TYR A 54 -4.30 -10.15 0.52
CA TYR A 54 -5.48 -10.79 -0.10
C TYR A 54 -5.10 -11.54 -1.38
N LEU A 55 -4.30 -10.92 -2.26
CA LEU A 55 -3.83 -11.59 -3.47
C LEU A 55 -2.95 -12.80 -3.13
N ALA A 56 -2.04 -12.68 -2.16
CA ALA A 56 -1.22 -13.79 -1.69
C ALA A 56 -2.07 -14.92 -1.09
N GLY A 57 -3.11 -14.58 -0.33
CA GLY A 57 -4.10 -15.52 0.19
C GLY A 57 -4.80 -16.28 -0.94
N THR A 58 -5.30 -15.58 -1.96
CA THR A 58 -5.94 -16.22 -3.12
C THR A 58 -4.98 -17.15 -3.88
N LEU A 59 -3.74 -16.70 -4.13
CA LEU A 59 -2.70 -17.53 -4.76
C LEU A 59 -2.41 -18.78 -3.93
N ALA A 60 -2.28 -18.64 -2.60
CA ALA A 60 -2.05 -19.76 -1.70
C ALA A 60 -3.24 -20.74 -1.68
N SER A 61 -4.49 -20.27 -1.74
CA SER A 61 -5.68 -21.13 -1.82
C SER A 61 -5.74 -21.93 -3.12
N TYR A 62 -5.32 -21.36 -4.27
CA TYR A 62 -5.28 -22.10 -5.54
C TYR A 62 -4.14 -23.12 -5.56
N THR A 63 -2.97 -22.73 -5.08
CA THR A 63 -1.74 -23.51 -5.29
C THR A 63 -1.37 -24.44 -4.13
N GLY A 64 -1.86 -24.16 -2.93
CA GLY A 64 -1.38 -24.75 -1.68
C GLY A 64 0.03 -24.30 -1.29
N TRP A 65 0.62 -23.31 -1.98
CA TRP A 65 1.98 -22.85 -1.71
C TRP A 65 2.04 -22.00 -0.45
N PRO A 66 3.17 -22.03 0.28
CA PRO A 66 3.35 -21.19 1.45
C PRO A 66 3.48 -19.71 1.05
N VAL A 67 2.98 -18.83 1.91
CA VAL A 67 3.08 -17.38 1.73
C VAL A 67 4.42 -16.90 2.28
N VAL A 68 5.08 -16.05 1.52
CA VAL A 68 6.25 -15.26 1.94
C VAL A 68 5.77 -13.87 2.29
N THR A 69 6.01 -13.45 3.53
CA THR A 69 5.77 -12.08 3.97
C THR A 69 7.10 -11.39 4.20
N ILE A 70 7.28 -10.22 3.61
CA ILE A 70 8.41 -9.34 3.85
C ILE A 70 8.04 -8.38 4.96
N ASP A 71 8.85 -8.34 6.02
CA ASP A 71 8.72 -7.36 7.09
C ASP A 71 9.86 -6.33 6.96
N TYR A 72 9.59 -5.08 7.30
CA TYR A 72 10.60 -4.03 7.47
C TYR A 72 10.66 -3.60 8.95
N GLN A 73 11.81 -3.09 9.38
CA GLN A 73 11.97 -2.55 10.72
C GLN A 73 11.53 -1.08 10.76
N THR A 74 10.70 -0.69 11.74
CA THR A 74 10.35 0.72 11.97
C THR A 74 11.47 1.43 12.74
N GLU A 75 11.38 2.76 12.85
CA GLU A 75 12.33 3.56 13.63
C GLU A 75 12.39 3.13 15.11
N ASP A 76 11.26 2.68 15.67
CA ASP A 76 11.16 2.15 17.03
C ASP A 76 11.78 0.75 17.21
N GLY A 77 12.25 0.14 16.11
CA GLY A 77 12.84 -1.20 16.11
C GLY A 77 11.83 -2.34 15.94
N ASP A 78 10.52 -2.04 15.84
CA ASP A 78 9.46 -3.00 15.60
C ASP A 78 9.50 -3.54 14.17
N TRP A 79 9.00 -4.77 13.96
CA TRP A 79 8.87 -5.34 12.62
C TRP A 79 7.43 -5.24 12.14
N ARG A 80 7.23 -4.67 10.95
CA ARG A 80 5.91 -4.50 10.33
C ARG A 80 5.88 -5.18 8.96
N PRO A 81 4.77 -5.83 8.57
CA PRO A 81 4.65 -6.41 7.25
C PRO A 81 4.60 -5.31 6.19
N ALA A 82 5.43 -5.43 5.15
CA ALA A 82 5.44 -4.55 3.98
C ALA A 82 4.74 -5.17 2.78
N HIS A 83 4.90 -6.49 2.58
CA HIS A 83 4.38 -7.17 1.39
C HIS A 83 4.19 -8.67 1.61
N SER A 84 3.31 -9.28 0.81
CA SER A 84 3.12 -10.72 0.78
C SER A 84 2.98 -11.24 -0.66
N GLY A 85 3.59 -12.39 -0.93
CA GLY A 85 3.48 -13.17 -2.16
C GLY A 85 3.57 -14.68 -1.85
N VAL A 86 3.49 -15.56 -2.85
CA VAL A 86 3.61 -17.02 -2.61
C VAL A 86 4.98 -17.54 -3.03
N ARG A 87 5.52 -18.52 -2.30
CA ARG A 87 6.77 -19.18 -2.66
C ARG A 87 6.50 -20.31 -3.66
N THR A 88 7.02 -20.18 -4.88
CA THR A 88 6.89 -21.23 -5.89
C THR A 88 7.70 -22.49 -5.50
N PRO A 89 7.43 -23.66 -6.09
CA PRO A 89 8.20 -24.88 -5.82
C PRO A 89 9.70 -24.74 -6.14
N GLN A 90 10.05 -23.84 -7.05
CA GLN A 90 11.43 -23.52 -7.42
C GLN A 90 12.10 -22.56 -6.42
N GLY A 91 11.37 -22.07 -5.43
CA GLY A 91 11.87 -21.18 -4.37
C GLY A 91 11.81 -19.70 -4.71
N SER A 92 11.32 -19.32 -5.88
CA SER A 92 11.02 -17.93 -6.26
C SER A 92 9.78 -17.42 -5.53
N VAL A 93 9.56 -16.11 -5.55
CA VAL A 93 8.35 -15.45 -5.06
C VAL A 93 7.51 -15.03 -6.25
N LEU A 94 6.25 -15.44 -6.27
CA LEU A 94 5.23 -14.95 -7.21
C LEU A 94 4.33 -13.93 -6.48
N ASP A 95 4.32 -12.70 -6.98
CA ASP A 95 3.47 -11.60 -6.54
C ASP A 95 2.93 -10.81 -7.75
N ILE A 96 2.30 -9.65 -7.51
CA ILE A 96 1.78 -8.80 -8.62
C ILE A 96 2.89 -8.25 -9.54
N PHE A 97 4.13 -8.23 -9.09
CA PHE A 97 5.30 -7.81 -9.87
C PHE A 97 5.96 -9.00 -10.60
N GLY A 98 5.32 -10.17 -10.58
CA GLY A 98 5.73 -11.37 -11.30
C GLY A 98 6.56 -12.34 -10.48
N VAL A 99 7.29 -13.21 -11.18
CA VAL A 99 8.19 -14.20 -10.56
C VAL A 99 9.56 -13.56 -10.32
N ASN A 100 9.95 -13.42 -9.07
CA ASN A 100 11.22 -12.82 -8.66
C ASN A 100 11.99 -13.75 -7.71
N SER A 101 13.32 -13.66 -7.68
CA SER A 101 14.09 -14.33 -6.63
C SER A 101 13.80 -13.68 -5.27
N LEU A 102 13.85 -14.46 -4.18
CA LEU A 102 13.62 -13.94 -2.84
C LEU A 102 14.57 -12.77 -2.50
N SER A 103 15.83 -12.85 -2.92
CA SER A 103 16.81 -11.76 -2.74
C SER A 103 16.39 -10.49 -3.48
N ALA A 104 15.91 -10.59 -4.73
CA ALA A 104 15.45 -9.42 -5.48
C ALA A 104 14.23 -8.75 -4.83
N VAL A 105 13.33 -9.54 -4.25
CA VAL A 105 12.19 -9.03 -3.48
C VAL A 105 12.67 -8.32 -2.21
N LEU A 106 13.55 -8.94 -1.42
CA LEU A 106 14.13 -8.30 -0.23
C LEU A 106 14.84 -6.97 -0.57
N ASP A 107 15.68 -6.97 -1.60
CA ASP A 107 16.39 -5.77 -2.05
C ASP A 107 15.44 -4.65 -2.47
N ARG A 108 14.32 -4.98 -3.13
CA ARG A 108 13.28 -4.03 -3.51
C ARG A 108 12.68 -3.34 -2.28
N TYR A 109 12.32 -4.11 -1.26
CA TYR A 109 11.71 -3.56 -0.04
C TYR A 109 12.71 -2.90 0.91
N ALA A 110 13.97 -3.34 0.94
CA ALA A 110 15.03 -2.66 1.68
C ALA A 110 15.23 -1.24 1.16
N ARG A 111 15.31 -1.09 -0.18
CA ARG A 111 15.42 0.23 -0.82
C ARG A 111 14.17 1.08 -0.61
N ALA A 112 12.99 0.49 -0.83
CA ALA A 112 11.73 1.23 -0.73
C ALA A 112 11.42 1.76 0.69
N ASN A 113 11.88 1.06 1.74
CA ASN A 113 11.63 1.46 3.13
C ASN A 113 12.85 2.13 3.79
N ASN A 114 13.99 2.19 3.10
CA ASN A 114 15.28 2.63 3.65
C ASN A 114 15.58 2.03 5.04
N SER A 115 15.30 0.73 5.20
CA SER A 115 15.33 0.06 6.51
C SER A 115 15.71 -1.42 6.36
N PRO A 116 16.30 -2.06 7.40
CA PRO A 116 16.45 -3.51 7.42
C PRO A 116 15.15 -4.23 7.12
N VAL A 117 15.25 -5.26 6.28
CA VAL A 117 14.13 -6.15 5.95
C VAL A 117 14.45 -7.57 6.36
N ARG A 118 13.40 -8.33 6.65
CA ARG A 118 13.45 -9.79 6.83
C ARG A 118 12.27 -10.41 6.10
N TYR A 119 12.25 -11.73 6.04
CA TYR A 119 11.09 -12.46 5.54
C TYR A 119 10.67 -13.56 6.50
N ARG A 120 9.39 -13.92 6.42
CA ARG A 120 8.79 -15.09 7.05
C ARG A 120 8.16 -15.95 5.98
N VAL A 121 8.17 -17.27 6.18
CA VAL A 121 7.44 -18.22 5.35
C VAL A 121 6.42 -18.91 6.23
N MET A 122 5.15 -18.88 5.86
CA MET A 122 4.04 -19.41 6.64
C MET A 122 3.00 -20.08 5.75
N ARG A 123 2.08 -20.83 6.35
CA ARG A 123 0.93 -21.37 5.61
C ARG A 123 -0.04 -20.23 5.27
N GLY A 124 -0.83 -20.38 4.20
CA GLY A 124 -1.75 -19.33 3.76
C GLY A 124 -2.79 -18.96 4.82
N GLU A 125 -3.26 -19.94 5.58
CA GLU A 125 -4.23 -19.83 6.67
C GLU A 125 -3.67 -19.23 7.97
N ASP A 126 -2.35 -19.05 8.05
CA ASP A 126 -1.68 -18.33 9.16
C ASP A 126 -1.52 -16.84 8.85
N LEU A 127 -1.72 -16.40 7.60
CA LEU A 127 -1.47 -15.03 7.18
C LEU A 127 -2.29 -13.98 7.96
N PRO A 128 -3.60 -14.16 8.20
CA PRO A 128 -4.43 -13.14 8.85
C PRO A 128 -3.88 -12.70 10.21
N THR A 129 -3.59 -13.64 11.10
CA THR A 129 -3.07 -13.36 12.45
C THR A 129 -1.66 -12.78 12.46
N ASN A 130 -0.91 -12.99 11.38
CA ASN A 130 0.51 -12.64 11.30
C ASN A 130 0.79 -11.34 10.54
N VAL A 131 -0.21 -10.84 9.81
CA VAL A 131 -0.07 -9.70 8.88
C VAL A 131 -1.15 -8.65 9.09
N MET A 132 -2.35 -9.05 9.56
CA MET A 132 -3.50 -8.16 9.68
C MET A 132 -3.88 -7.96 11.15
N THR A 133 -4.04 -6.70 11.56
CA THR A 133 -4.56 -6.38 12.89
C THR A 133 -6.04 -6.74 13.00
N GLY A 134 -6.43 -7.45 14.05
CA GLY A 134 -7.83 -7.76 14.35
C GLY A 134 -8.46 -8.86 13.48
N ALA A 135 -7.65 -9.67 12.81
CA ALA A 135 -8.11 -10.75 11.92
C ALA A 135 -8.02 -12.15 12.56
N ASP A 136 -8.02 -12.24 13.89
CA ASP A 136 -7.86 -13.51 14.62
C ASP A 136 -9.01 -14.49 14.35
N HIS A 137 -10.20 -13.99 14.05
CA HIS A 137 -11.38 -14.81 13.72
C HIS A 137 -11.22 -15.57 12.40
N LEU A 138 -10.24 -15.19 11.57
CA LEU A 138 -9.94 -15.80 10.28
C LEU A 138 -8.81 -16.85 10.34
N HIS A 139 -8.23 -17.08 11.52
CA HIS A 139 -7.14 -18.03 11.70
C HIS A 139 -7.55 -19.47 11.31
N ASN A 140 -6.64 -20.20 10.67
CA ASN A 140 -6.85 -21.57 10.17
C ASN A 140 -7.95 -21.72 9.09
N ASP A 141 -8.40 -20.63 8.47
CA ASP A 141 -9.30 -20.68 7.33
C ASP A 141 -8.54 -20.49 6.01
N HIS A 142 -8.37 -21.55 5.23
CA HIS A 142 -7.73 -21.48 3.91
C HIS A 142 -8.42 -20.55 2.89
N LEU A 143 -9.64 -20.08 3.16
CA LEU A 143 -10.38 -19.13 2.32
C LEU A 143 -10.67 -17.81 3.05
N TRP A 144 -9.90 -17.49 4.10
CA TRP A 144 -10.06 -16.27 4.90
C TRP A 144 -10.21 -15.00 4.05
N TRP A 145 -9.45 -14.91 2.96
CA TRP A 145 -9.39 -13.74 2.08
C TRP A 145 -10.73 -13.45 1.41
N ALA A 146 -11.63 -14.43 1.31
CA ALA A 146 -12.93 -14.31 0.66
C ALA A 146 -14.12 -14.26 1.62
N ARG A 147 -13.92 -14.45 2.93
CA ARG A 147 -15.01 -14.56 3.91
C ARG A 147 -15.82 -13.28 4.04
N ASP A 148 -15.13 -12.18 4.25
CA ASP A 148 -15.74 -10.89 4.60
C ASP A 148 -15.77 -9.92 3.41
N LEU A 149 -15.42 -10.40 2.21
CA LEU A 149 -15.38 -9.58 1.01
C LEU A 149 -16.68 -9.63 0.21
N PRO A 150 -17.18 -8.46 -0.25
CA PRO A 150 -18.20 -8.40 -1.30
C PRO A 150 -17.76 -9.15 -2.57
N VAL A 151 -18.72 -9.69 -3.31
CA VAL A 151 -18.47 -10.44 -4.56
C VAL A 151 -17.55 -9.67 -5.54
N PRO A 152 -17.73 -8.35 -5.81
CA PRO A 152 -16.84 -7.63 -6.72
C PRO A 152 -15.38 -7.65 -6.28
N ASN A 153 -15.10 -7.47 -4.98
CA ASN A 153 -13.74 -7.47 -4.46
C ASN A 153 -13.11 -8.86 -4.59
N ARG A 154 -13.88 -9.93 -4.34
CA ARG A 154 -13.39 -11.30 -4.56
C ARG A 154 -13.03 -11.56 -6.01
N ALA A 155 -13.86 -11.07 -6.94
CA ALA A 155 -13.60 -11.20 -8.37
C ALA A 155 -12.28 -10.55 -8.78
N VAL A 156 -11.90 -9.41 -8.18
CA VAL A 156 -10.58 -8.79 -8.40
C VAL A 156 -9.46 -9.75 -8.04
N TYR A 157 -9.43 -10.27 -6.81
CA TYR A 157 -8.33 -11.13 -6.37
C TYR A 157 -8.28 -12.45 -7.14
N GLN A 158 -9.43 -13.07 -7.40
CA GLN A 158 -9.52 -14.29 -8.21
C GLN A 158 -9.06 -14.06 -9.65
N HIS A 159 -9.44 -12.95 -10.29
CA HIS A 159 -9.02 -12.60 -11.64
C HIS A 159 -7.50 -12.45 -11.73
N PHE A 160 -6.91 -11.62 -10.87
CA PHE A 160 -5.47 -11.34 -10.93
C PHE A 160 -4.61 -12.53 -10.50
N ALA A 161 -5.06 -13.35 -9.55
CA ALA A 161 -4.38 -14.61 -9.21
C ALA A 161 -4.34 -15.57 -10.41
N ARG A 162 -5.47 -15.73 -11.12
CA ARG A 162 -5.54 -16.56 -12.33
C ARG A 162 -4.69 -16.00 -13.47
N LEU A 163 -4.69 -14.68 -13.64
CA LEU A 163 -3.88 -14.00 -14.65
C LEU A 163 -2.39 -14.23 -14.37
N LEU A 164 -1.93 -14.07 -13.12
CA LEU A 164 -0.54 -14.33 -12.72
C LEU A 164 -0.15 -15.80 -12.96
N LEU A 165 -0.97 -16.74 -12.48
CA LEU A 165 -0.69 -18.17 -12.67
C LEU A 165 -0.65 -18.55 -14.15
N GLY A 166 -1.58 -18.04 -14.97
CA GLY A 166 -1.56 -18.24 -16.42
C GLY A 166 -0.33 -17.63 -17.09
N THR A 167 -0.02 -16.38 -16.78
CA THR A 167 1.08 -15.61 -17.40
C THR A 167 2.44 -16.25 -17.13
N TYR A 168 2.64 -16.79 -15.92
CA TYR A 168 3.93 -17.34 -15.50
C TYR A 168 4.01 -18.88 -15.58
N GLY A 169 3.08 -19.52 -16.29
CA GLY A 169 3.16 -20.95 -16.61
C GLY A 169 2.81 -21.89 -15.45
N TYR A 170 1.90 -21.46 -14.57
CA TYR A 170 1.38 -22.21 -13.43
C TYR A 170 -0.13 -22.46 -13.53
N ALA A 171 -0.70 -22.43 -14.74
CA ALA A 171 -2.14 -22.58 -14.98
C ALA A 171 -2.68 -23.95 -14.51
N GLU A 172 -1.83 -24.96 -14.39
CA GLU A 172 -2.15 -26.29 -13.87
C GLU A 172 -2.57 -26.29 -12.39
N HIS A 173 -2.28 -25.22 -11.65
CA HIS A 173 -2.72 -25.04 -10.27
C HIS A 173 -4.12 -24.44 -10.15
N LEU A 174 -4.77 -24.09 -11.26
CA LEU A 174 -6.13 -23.56 -11.21
C LEU A 174 -7.14 -24.66 -10.87
N PRO A 175 -8.22 -24.33 -10.14
CA PRO A 175 -9.30 -25.27 -9.89
C PRO A 175 -9.89 -25.83 -11.20
N ALA A 176 -10.42 -27.06 -11.14
CA ALA A 176 -11.04 -27.68 -12.31
C ALA A 176 -12.19 -26.81 -12.87
N GLY A 177 -12.21 -26.60 -14.18
CA GLY A 177 -13.21 -25.75 -14.86
C GLY A 177 -12.90 -24.25 -14.84
N VAL A 178 -11.86 -23.83 -14.12
CA VAL A 178 -11.42 -22.44 -14.05
C VAL A 178 -10.22 -22.23 -14.97
N SER A 179 -10.26 -21.17 -15.79
CA SER A 179 -9.19 -20.83 -16.73
C SER A 179 -8.54 -19.48 -16.39
N ALA A 180 -7.28 -19.33 -16.80
CA ALA A 180 -6.61 -18.04 -16.76
C ALA A 180 -7.31 -17.04 -17.70
N PRO A 181 -7.57 -15.80 -17.25
CA PRO A 181 -8.02 -14.74 -18.14
C PRO A 181 -7.05 -14.54 -19.30
N ALA A 182 -7.59 -14.22 -20.47
CA ALA A 182 -6.76 -13.81 -21.59
C ALA A 182 -6.05 -12.49 -21.23
N PRO A 183 -4.75 -12.35 -21.51
CA PRO A 183 -4.08 -11.07 -21.40
C PRO A 183 -4.77 -10.02 -22.28
N ALA A 184 -4.84 -8.78 -21.79
CA ALA A 184 -5.38 -7.68 -22.56
C ALA A 184 -4.60 -7.55 -23.89
N SER A 185 -5.31 -7.56 -25.03
CA SER A 185 -4.68 -7.61 -26.36
C SER A 185 -4.00 -6.30 -26.76
N GLU A 186 -4.40 -5.19 -26.14
CA GLU A 186 -3.78 -3.89 -26.39
C GLU A 186 -2.66 -3.65 -25.37
N PRO A 187 -1.42 -3.35 -25.84
CA PRO A 187 -0.40 -2.83 -24.95
C PRO A 187 -1.00 -1.63 -24.24
N ALA A 188 -0.76 -1.51 -22.93
CA ALA A 188 -1.05 -0.27 -22.25
C ALA A 188 -0.37 0.82 -23.08
N THR A 189 -1.15 1.70 -23.71
CA THR A 189 -0.61 3.01 -24.07
C THR A 189 0.08 3.50 -22.82
N ASP A 190 1.34 3.90 -22.93
CA ASP A 190 2.14 4.48 -21.84
C ASP A 190 1.34 5.67 -21.28
N GLU A 191 0.36 5.37 -20.44
CA GLU A 191 -0.22 6.31 -19.51
C GLU A 191 0.91 6.50 -18.54
N SER A 192 1.74 7.52 -18.85
CA SER A 192 2.67 8.10 -17.92
C SER A 192 2.01 8.09 -16.57
N THR A 193 2.66 7.45 -15.59
CA THR A 193 2.17 7.42 -14.22
C THR A 193 1.80 8.86 -13.88
N PRO A 194 0.50 9.17 -13.66
CA PRO A 194 0.08 10.55 -13.55
C PRO A 194 0.90 11.18 -12.44
N ASP A 195 1.46 12.36 -12.72
CA ASP A 195 2.19 13.16 -11.73
C ASP A 195 1.36 13.16 -10.45
N MET A 196 2.04 12.82 -9.35
CA MET A 196 1.44 12.66 -8.04
C MET A 196 0.50 13.86 -7.78
N PRO A 197 -0.78 13.63 -7.46
CA PRO A 197 -1.75 14.72 -7.37
C PRO A 197 -1.22 15.79 -6.41
N PRO A 198 -1.33 17.09 -6.77
CA PRO A 198 -0.81 18.16 -5.92
C PRO A 198 -1.41 18.04 -4.53
N ALA A 199 -0.57 18.25 -3.52
CA ALA A 199 -1.00 18.25 -2.13
C ALA A 199 -2.27 19.11 -1.97
N PRO A 200 -3.29 18.67 -1.20
CA PRO A 200 -4.54 19.40 -1.07
C PRO A 200 -4.24 20.83 -0.61
N THR A 201 -4.59 21.81 -1.46
CA THR A 201 -4.45 23.22 -1.17
C THR A 201 -5.24 23.52 0.10
N GLN A 202 -4.55 23.82 1.20
CA GLN A 202 -5.21 24.23 2.44
C GLN A 202 -5.95 25.55 2.17
N GLY A 203 -7.27 25.47 2.00
CA GLY A 203 -8.13 26.63 2.01
C GLY A 203 -8.07 27.33 3.37
N PRO A 204 -8.32 28.64 3.44
CA PRO A 204 -8.33 29.38 4.70
C PRO A 204 -9.43 28.83 5.62
N ASN A 205 -9.01 28.19 6.72
CA ASN A 205 -9.88 27.75 7.81
C ASN A 205 -10.63 28.94 8.40
N THR A 206 -11.90 29.13 8.01
CA THR A 206 -12.82 29.99 8.73
C THR A 206 -14.23 29.45 8.59
N GLU A 207 -14.73 28.75 9.61
CA GLU A 207 -16.10 28.88 10.12
C GLU A 207 -16.32 27.93 11.31
N THR A 208 -16.36 28.52 12.50
CA THR A 208 -16.76 27.87 13.75
C THR A 208 -18.28 27.70 13.77
N PRO A 209 -18.85 26.50 13.94
CA PRO A 209 -20.29 26.34 14.09
C PRO A 209 -20.73 26.73 15.51
N THR A 210 -21.70 27.63 15.61
CA THR A 210 -22.40 27.98 16.85
C THR A 210 -23.25 26.80 17.33
N PRO A 211 -23.15 26.34 18.60
CA PRO A 211 -23.91 25.19 19.07
C PRO A 211 -25.35 25.58 19.41
N HIS A 212 -26.33 24.83 18.88
CA HIS A 212 -27.69 24.81 19.40
C HIS A 212 -27.87 23.59 20.29
N GLY A 213 -28.25 23.86 21.54
CA GLY A 213 -28.33 22.87 22.62
C GLY A 213 -29.44 21.84 22.45
N GLY A 214 -29.11 20.59 22.74
CA GLY A 214 -30.04 19.47 22.78
C GLY A 214 -29.38 18.15 23.16
N SER A 215 -29.06 18.00 24.45
CA SER A 215 -28.99 16.75 25.23
C SER A 215 -28.51 15.44 24.55
N THR A 216 -27.20 15.14 24.62
CA THR A 216 -26.61 13.77 24.71
C THR A 216 -25.17 13.87 25.24
N ALA A 217 -24.94 13.55 26.52
CA ALA A 217 -23.66 13.78 27.20
C ALA A 217 -22.87 12.50 27.55
N MET A 218 -23.05 11.41 26.80
CA MET A 218 -22.26 10.17 26.98
C MET A 218 -21.56 9.66 25.71
N THR A 219 -21.67 10.39 24.59
CA THR A 219 -20.93 10.09 23.35
C THR A 219 -19.56 10.80 23.25
N SER A 220 -19.19 11.68 24.19
CA SER A 220 -18.12 12.65 23.93
C SER A 220 -16.67 12.19 24.15
N ILE A 221 -16.37 11.30 25.11
CA ILE A 221 -14.97 10.97 25.44
C ILE A 221 -14.37 9.95 24.47
N ASP A 222 -15.14 8.92 24.09
CA ASP A 222 -14.64 7.88 23.19
C ASP A 222 -14.52 8.41 21.74
N GLU A 223 -15.40 9.33 21.32
CA GLU A 223 -15.25 10.06 20.06
C GLU A 223 -13.96 10.90 20.05
N ILE A 224 -13.64 11.58 21.16
CA ILE A 224 -12.38 12.33 21.30
C ILE A 224 -11.17 11.39 21.23
N ARG A 225 -11.18 10.27 21.96
CA ARG A 225 -10.08 9.28 21.92
C ARG A 225 -9.88 8.73 20.51
N HIS A 226 -10.96 8.37 19.83
CA HIS A 226 -10.90 7.88 18.44
C HIS A 226 -10.34 8.95 17.49
N ALA A 227 -10.78 10.21 17.64
CA ALA A 227 -10.28 11.32 16.83
C ALA A 227 -8.76 11.56 17.06
N LEU A 228 -8.29 11.49 18.31
CA LEU A 228 -6.87 11.62 18.65
C LEU A 228 -6.04 10.50 18.05
N MET A 229 -6.47 9.24 18.19
CA MET A 229 -5.78 8.10 17.56
C MET A 229 -5.68 8.26 16.04
N THR A 230 -6.78 8.66 15.40
CA THR A 230 -6.83 8.92 13.95
C THR A 230 -5.88 10.05 13.56
N ALA A 231 -5.80 11.12 14.36
CA ALA A 231 -4.91 12.25 14.12
C ALA A 231 -3.44 11.83 14.24
N SER A 232 -3.08 11.04 15.26
CA SER A 232 -1.73 10.51 15.45
C SER A 232 -1.31 9.60 14.29
N GLU A 233 -2.19 8.72 13.82
CA GLU A 233 -1.92 7.87 12.67
C GLU A 233 -1.65 8.68 11.40
N LYS A 234 -2.50 9.68 11.12
CA LYS A 234 -2.30 10.60 9.98
C LYS A 234 -1.02 11.41 10.10
N ALA A 235 -0.65 11.83 11.31
CA ALA A 235 0.57 12.57 11.54
C ALA A 235 1.81 11.71 11.24
N ARG A 236 1.84 10.44 11.69
CA ARG A 236 2.90 9.50 11.35
C ARG A 236 3.01 9.26 9.85
N TYR A 237 1.87 9.10 9.17
CA TYR A 237 1.83 8.98 7.71
C TYR A 237 2.44 10.22 7.03
N ALA A 238 2.02 11.42 7.44
CA ALA A 238 2.53 12.67 6.89
C ALA A 238 4.03 12.87 7.18
N GLN A 239 4.52 12.41 8.34
CA GLN A 239 5.96 12.40 8.66
C GLN A 239 6.74 11.49 7.71
N GLY A 240 6.22 10.28 7.44
CA GLY A 240 6.83 9.37 6.47
C GLY A 240 6.89 9.96 5.06
N ALA A 241 5.79 10.58 4.60
CA ALA A 241 5.75 11.23 3.30
C ALA A 241 6.73 12.42 3.19
N LEU A 242 6.85 13.24 4.24
CA LEU A 242 7.83 14.34 4.29
C LEU A 242 9.26 13.80 4.28
N ALA A 243 9.54 12.72 5.00
CA ALA A 243 10.86 12.09 5.01
C ALA A 243 11.26 11.58 3.62
N GLN A 244 10.33 10.95 2.89
CA GLN A 244 10.57 10.53 1.50
C GLN A 244 10.83 11.73 0.59
N ALA A 245 10.00 12.79 0.67
CA ALA A 245 10.18 13.99 -0.14
C ALA A 245 11.55 14.65 0.12
N SER A 246 12.03 14.67 1.37
CA SER A 246 13.37 15.17 1.70
C SER A 246 14.47 14.35 1.03
N GLN A 247 14.35 13.02 1.01
CA GLN A 247 15.32 12.14 0.34
C GLN A 247 15.35 12.38 -1.17
N ASP A 248 14.18 12.49 -1.80
CA ASP A 248 14.07 12.74 -3.24
C ASP A 248 14.69 14.09 -3.61
N VAL A 249 14.50 15.13 -2.78
CA VAL A 249 15.12 16.44 -2.96
C VAL A 249 16.64 16.39 -2.83
N ASP A 250 17.17 15.64 -1.86
CA ASP A 250 18.62 15.46 -1.70
C ASP A 250 19.23 14.70 -2.89
N GLU A 251 18.54 13.69 -3.43
CA GLU A 251 18.96 12.97 -4.63
C GLU A 251 18.99 13.90 -5.85
N ILE A 252 17.94 14.70 -6.07
CA ILE A 252 17.89 15.66 -7.17
C ILE A 252 19.00 16.71 -7.03
N ALA A 253 19.22 17.24 -5.82
CA ALA A 253 20.30 18.17 -5.56
C ALA A 253 21.67 17.55 -5.88
N HIS A 254 21.88 16.27 -5.54
CA HIS A 254 23.08 15.54 -5.88
C HIS A 254 23.27 15.37 -7.41
N LEU A 255 22.21 15.00 -8.13
CA LEU A 255 22.24 14.87 -9.60
C LEU A 255 22.54 16.22 -10.27
N LEU A 256 21.94 17.31 -9.77
CA LEU A 256 22.24 18.66 -10.25
C LEU A 256 23.69 19.06 -9.99
N GLN A 257 24.24 18.71 -8.82
CA GLN A 257 25.64 18.94 -8.48
C GLN A 257 26.60 18.17 -9.42
N GLN A 258 26.27 16.90 -9.72
CA GLN A 258 27.04 16.08 -10.67
C GLN A 258 26.97 16.65 -12.09
N ALA A 259 25.78 17.03 -12.54
CA ALA A 259 25.55 17.63 -13.87
C ALA A 259 26.21 19.00 -14.00
N ALA A 260 26.26 19.78 -12.91
CA ALA A 260 26.97 21.05 -12.87
C ALA A 260 28.46 20.85 -13.17
N GLY A 261 29.10 19.79 -12.67
CA GLY A 261 30.52 19.52 -12.93
C GLY A 261 31.40 20.76 -12.77
N SER A 262 32.10 21.17 -13.84
CA SER A 262 32.82 22.46 -13.95
C SER A 262 32.06 23.54 -14.73
N SER A 263 30.82 23.28 -15.13
CA SER A 263 29.96 24.16 -15.90
C SER A 263 29.31 25.21 -15.00
N SER A 264 29.52 26.48 -15.32
CA SER A 264 28.88 27.62 -14.63
C SER A 264 27.55 28.02 -15.29
N GLN A 265 26.77 27.05 -15.78
CA GLN A 265 25.51 27.37 -16.44
C GLN A 265 24.50 27.97 -15.43
N PRO A 266 23.98 29.20 -15.68
CA PRO A 266 23.07 29.87 -14.75
C PRO A 266 21.81 29.08 -14.40
N ALA A 267 21.26 28.33 -15.36
CA ALA A 267 20.05 27.53 -15.15
C ALA A 267 20.24 26.41 -14.11
N ILE A 268 21.41 25.79 -14.06
CA ILE A 268 21.71 24.74 -13.07
C ILE A 268 21.83 25.34 -11.67
N GLN A 269 22.40 26.56 -11.56
CA GLN A 269 22.47 27.27 -10.29
C GLN A 269 21.09 27.71 -9.80
N GLU A 270 20.22 28.18 -10.69
CA GLU A 270 18.83 28.54 -10.36
C GLU A 270 18.03 27.32 -9.90
N ALA A 271 18.16 26.19 -10.60
CA ALA A 271 17.53 24.92 -10.19
C ALA A 271 18.04 24.47 -8.81
N SER A 272 19.36 24.50 -8.58
CA SER A 272 19.97 24.12 -7.30
C SER A 272 19.50 25.01 -6.14
N GLY A 273 19.37 26.33 -6.38
CA GLY A 273 18.82 27.28 -5.42
C GLY A 273 17.35 26.99 -5.09
N THR A 274 16.56 26.60 -6.09
CA THR A 274 15.15 26.20 -5.90
C THR A 274 15.04 24.94 -5.03
N PHE A 275 15.80 23.88 -5.31
CA PHE A 275 15.78 22.65 -4.51
C PHE A 275 16.30 22.86 -3.08
N THR A 276 17.26 23.76 -2.88
CA THR A 276 17.70 24.16 -1.53
C THR A 276 16.54 24.76 -0.73
N ARG A 277 15.73 25.64 -1.34
CA ARG A 277 14.55 26.22 -0.69
C ARG A 277 13.49 25.17 -0.38
N VAL A 278 13.22 24.26 -1.31
CA VAL A 278 12.26 23.16 -1.09
C VAL A 278 12.69 22.32 0.11
N ARG A 279 13.98 22.01 0.24
CA ARG A 279 14.50 21.27 1.40
C ARG A 279 14.27 22.01 2.72
N GLU A 280 14.50 23.32 2.74
CA GLU A 280 14.25 24.16 3.93
C GLU A 280 12.75 24.18 4.31
N GLU A 281 11.86 24.28 3.32
CA GLU A 281 10.41 24.24 3.53
C GLU A 281 9.93 22.89 4.05
N LEU A 282 10.48 21.78 3.54
CA LEU A 282 10.18 20.43 4.03
C LEU A 282 10.62 20.24 5.48
N GLU A 283 11.80 20.73 5.86
CA GLU A 283 12.28 20.67 7.24
C GLU A 283 11.39 21.51 8.18
N GLN A 284 10.96 22.69 7.73
CA GLN A 284 10.01 23.52 8.47
C GLN A 284 8.66 22.80 8.67
N LEU A 285 8.11 22.19 7.62
CA LEU A 285 6.86 21.43 7.70
C LEU A 285 6.99 20.23 8.64
N ARG A 286 8.12 19.52 8.59
CA ARG A 286 8.42 18.41 9.49
C ARG A 286 8.44 18.87 10.95
N GLY A 287 9.06 20.02 11.24
CA GLY A 287 9.06 20.64 12.57
C GLY A 287 7.64 20.97 13.06
N LEU A 288 6.81 21.60 12.22
CA LEU A 288 5.42 21.92 12.56
C LEU A 288 4.58 20.66 12.84
N LEU A 289 4.76 19.62 12.02
CA LEU A 289 4.05 18.36 12.17
C LEU A 289 4.46 17.62 13.45
N HIS A 290 5.75 17.66 13.79
CA HIS A 290 6.26 17.12 15.05
C HIS A 290 5.63 17.82 16.25
N THR A 291 5.66 19.16 16.31
CA THR A 291 5.02 19.94 17.38
C THR A 291 3.50 19.67 17.48
N GLY A 292 2.81 19.54 16.34
CA GLY A 292 1.40 19.17 16.32
C GLY A 292 1.14 17.77 16.89
N SER A 293 2.01 16.81 16.59
CA SER A 293 1.93 15.45 17.11
C SER A 293 2.14 15.41 18.63
N GLU A 294 3.14 16.12 19.14
CA GLU A 294 3.40 16.25 20.58
C GLU A 294 2.20 16.88 21.32
N ALA A 295 1.55 17.88 20.73
CA ALA A 295 0.37 18.51 21.31
C ALA A 295 -0.82 17.53 21.40
N VAL A 296 -1.03 16.71 20.37
CA VAL A 296 -2.06 15.66 20.36
C VAL A 296 -1.79 14.61 21.44
N GLU A 297 -0.54 14.15 21.55
CA GLU A 297 -0.13 13.17 22.56
C GLU A 297 -0.22 13.72 23.98
N GLY A 298 0.20 14.97 24.19
CA GLY A 298 0.08 15.64 25.49
C GLY A 298 -1.37 15.80 25.94
N TYR A 299 -2.28 16.12 25.01
CA TYR A 299 -3.71 16.17 25.31
C TYR A 299 -4.27 14.78 25.62
N ALA A 300 -3.90 13.76 24.83
CA ALA A 300 -4.34 12.38 25.04
C ALA A 300 -3.89 11.82 26.40
N ALA A 301 -2.68 12.16 26.86
CA ALA A 301 -2.16 11.75 28.16
C ALA A 301 -2.87 12.40 29.36
N GLY A 302 -3.57 13.52 29.14
CA GLY A 302 -4.34 14.24 30.16
C GLY A 302 -5.81 13.81 30.28
N LEU A 303 -6.30 12.95 29.38
CA LEU A 303 -7.65 12.36 29.39
C LEU A 303 -7.71 11.05 30.17
#